data_AF-A0A1W1EG56-F1
#
_entry.id   AF-A0A1W1EG56-F1
#
_cell.length_a   1.000
_cell.length_b   1.000
_cell.length_c   1.000
_cell.angle_alpha   90.00
_cell.angle_beta   90.00
_cell.angle_gamma   90.00
#
_symmetry.space_group_name_H-M   'P 1'
#
loop_
_entity.id
_entity.type
_entity.pdbx_description
1 polymer ?
#
loop_
_entity_poly.entity_id
_entity_poly.type
_entity_poly.pdbx_seq_one_letter_code
_entity_poly.pdbx_strand_id
1 'polypeptide(L)'
;MTNMKKTTVVALATIGLTTGLFAYGMNGNCGGNGMGNGHGKHMKGHGGMHRGNGGMLSYVKQLDLTTEQKVKLMDLRESQKEKRMGMRKNHKDLKMSMKADMSKFMTAEKFDKAAFIAQRDKKIEEMQKQREATRSARLENRANMMEKVFNILTPQQREKLIQLSKKS
;
A
#
# COMPACT_ATOMS: atom_id res chain seq x y z
N MET A 1 -33.18 -49.42 29.36
CA MET A 1 -33.97 -48.85 28.25
C MET A 1 -33.19 -47.68 27.65
N THR A 2 -32.53 -47.93 26.53
CA THR A 2 -31.89 -46.93 25.66
C THR A 2 -32.95 -46.05 25.00
N ASN A 3 -32.73 -44.73 24.87
CA ASN A 3 -33.35 -43.94 23.80
C ASN A 3 -32.60 -42.64 23.44
N MET A 4 -31.93 -42.73 22.29
CA MET A 4 -31.85 -41.82 21.15
C MET A 4 -31.49 -40.33 21.31
N LYS A 5 -30.31 -40.02 20.74
CA LYS A 5 -29.83 -38.70 20.31
C LYS A 5 -30.73 -38.15 19.20
N LYS A 6 -31.19 -36.89 19.31
CA LYS A 6 -31.90 -36.18 18.24
C LYS A 6 -30.94 -35.24 17.53
N THR A 7 -30.53 -35.64 16.33
CA THR A 7 -29.68 -34.86 15.42
C THR A 7 -30.59 -34.03 14.51
N THR A 8 -30.68 -32.73 14.72
CA THR A 8 -31.46 -31.83 13.88
C THR A 8 -30.56 -31.25 12.79
N VAL A 9 -30.77 -31.70 11.55
CA VAL A 9 -30.18 -31.14 10.33
C VAL A 9 -31.00 -29.91 9.94
N VAL A 10 -30.36 -28.74 9.85
CA VAL A 10 -30.99 -27.51 9.34
C VAL A 10 -30.42 -27.21 7.95
N ALA A 11 -31.35 -27.02 7.00
CA ALA A 11 -31.13 -26.92 5.58
C ALA A 11 -30.54 -25.57 5.11
N LEU A 12 -29.78 -25.66 4.01
CA LEU A 12 -29.20 -24.58 3.22
C LEU A 12 -30.26 -23.68 2.59
N ALA A 13 -30.11 -22.36 2.75
CA ALA A 13 -30.80 -21.36 1.95
C ALA A 13 -29.77 -20.50 1.19
N THR A 14 -29.57 -20.80 -0.10
CA THR A 14 -28.77 -20.01 -1.02
C THR A 14 -29.58 -18.83 -1.54
N ILE A 15 -29.24 -17.60 -1.13
CA ILE A 15 -29.80 -16.38 -1.73
C ILE A 15 -28.86 -15.95 -2.86
N GLY A 16 -29.28 -16.22 -4.08
CA GLY A 16 -28.73 -15.59 -5.28
C GLY A 16 -29.27 -14.17 -5.41
N LEU A 17 -28.36 -13.20 -5.51
CA LEU A 17 -28.68 -11.84 -5.96
C LEU A 17 -27.75 -11.48 -7.12
N THR A 18 -28.21 -11.79 -8.33
CA THR A 18 -27.64 -11.31 -9.58
C THR A 18 -28.25 -9.96 -9.91
N THR A 19 -27.51 -8.86 -9.72
CA THR A 19 -27.75 -7.60 -10.43
C THR A 19 -26.44 -6.84 -10.61
N GLY A 20 -26.19 -6.37 -11.82
CA GLY A 20 -25.00 -5.56 -12.13
C GLY A 20 -24.73 -5.46 -13.62
N LEU A 21 -25.69 -4.92 -14.39
CA LEU A 21 -25.49 -4.41 -15.74
C LEU A 21 -24.33 -3.41 -15.74
N PHE A 22 -23.28 -3.67 -16.52
CA PHE A 22 -22.33 -2.63 -16.92
C PHE A 22 -22.34 -2.48 -18.43
N ALA A 23 -22.83 -1.30 -18.84
CA ALA A 23 -22.88 -0.80 -20.20
C ALA A 23 -21.46 -0.68 -20.79
N TYR A 24 -21.28 -1.21 -21.99
CA TYR A 24 -20.06 -1.05 -22.79
C TYR A 24 -20.40 -0.32 -24.09
N GLY A 25 -19.72 0.81 -24.34
CA GLY A 25 -19.49 1.33 -25.68
C GLY A 25 -20.45 2.41 -26.20
N MET A 26 -20.23 3.66 -25.81
CA MET A 26 -20.41 4.78 -26.74
C MET A 26 -19.04 5.38 -27.06
N ASN A 27 -18.57 5.06 -28.25
CA ASN A 27 -17.40 5.60 -28.91
C ASN A 27 -17.72 7.01 -29.41
N GLY A 28 -17.42 8.03 -28.60
CA GLY A 28 -17.57 9.43 -28.96
C GLY A 28 -16.30 9.96 -29.63
N ASN A 29 -16.22 9.84 -30.95
CA ASN A 29 -15.29 10.59 -31.78
C ASN A 29 -15.82 12.04 -31.94
N CYS A 30 -15.28 12.97 -31.16
CA CYS A 30 -15.47 14.40 -31.41
C CYS A 30 -14.11 15.03 -31.73
N GLY A 31 -13.84 15.18 -33.03
CA GLY A 31 -12.82 16.07 -33.54
C GLY A 31 -13.21 17.52 -33.24
N GLY A 32 -12.29 18.27 -32.66
CA GLY A 32 -12.42 19.69 -32.38
C GLY A 32 -11.06 20.36 -32.51
N ASN A 33 -10.79 20.90 -33.69
CA ASN A 33 -9.66 21.75 -33.97
C ASN A 33 -9.94 23.12 -33.32
N GLY A 34 -9.15 23.51 -32.31
CA GLY A 34 -9.32 24.77 -31.60
C GLY A 34 -8.00 25.26 -31.04
N MET A 35 -7.39 26.19 -31.76
CA MET A 35 -6.17 26.92 -31.39
C MET A 35 -6.40 27.74 -30.11
N GLY A 36 -5.47 27.69 -29.17
CA GLY A 36 -5.56 28.49 -27.95
C GLY A 36 -4.35 28.35 -27.01
N ASN A 37 -3.36 29.23 -27.23
CA ASN A 37 -2.35 29.76 -26.32
C ASN A 37 -1.91 29.00 -25.05
N GLY A 38 -0.59 28.77 -24.98
CA GLY A 38 0.18 29.12 -23.79
C GLY A 38 0.14 28.13 -22.63
N HIS A 39 0.54 26.88 -22.87
CA HIS A 39 0.94 25.99 -21.79
C HIS A 39 2.44 25.73 -21.88
N GLY A 40 3.18 26.41 -20.99
CA GLY A 40 4.54 26.06 -20.66
C GLY A 40 4.59 24.55 -20.39
N LYS A 41 5.35 23.86 -21.24
CA LYS A 41 5.73 22.46 -21.04
C LYS A 41 6.50 22.39 -19.74
N HIS A 42 5.81 22.30 -18.61
CA HIS A 42 6.37 21.68 -17.43
C HIS A 42 6.64 20.25 -17.85
N MET A 43 7.91 20.01 -18.18
CA MET A 43 8.45 18.69 -18.35
C MET A 43 7.90 17.85 -17.22
N LYS A 44 7.06 16.88 -17.57
CA LYS A 44 6.87 15.67 -16.79
C LYS A 44 8.27 15.11 -16.65
N GLY A 45 8.96 15.53 -15.60
CA GLY A 45 10.09 14.80 -15.08
C GLY A 45 9.51 13.42 -14.83
N HIS A 46 9.78 12.51 -15.76
CA HIS A 46 9.91 11.11 -15.49
C HIS A 46 11.05 10.99 -14.48
N GLY A 47 10.82 11.48 -13.26
CA GLY A 47 11.56 11.08 -12.09
C GLY A 47 11.27 9.61 -12.02
N GLY A 48 12.17 8.84 -12.63
CA GLY A 48 12.13 7.41 -12.71
C GLY A 48 11.72 6.96 -11.34
N MET A 49 10.50 6.43 -11.27
CA MET A 49 10.09 5.63 -10.16
C MET A 49 11.04 4.44 -10.29
N HIS A 50 12.25 4.58 -9.73
CA HIS A 50 13.15 3.47 -9.50
C HIS A 50 12.25 2.54 -8.72
N ARG A 51 11.72 1.54 -9.43
CA ARG A 51 11.01 0.41 -8.87
C ARG A 51 12.11 -0.33 -8.12
N GLY A 52 12.54 0.25 -7.01
CA GLY A 52 13.49 -0.36 -6.08
C GLY A 52 12.96 -1.76 -5.87
N ASN A 53 13.80 -2.73 -6.20
CA ASN A 53 13.54 -4.17 -6.18
C ASN A 53 12.33 -4.47 -5.32
N GLY A 54 11.25 -4.94 -5.97
CA GLY A 54 9.90 -5.04 -5.41
C GLY A 54 9.77 -6.00 -4.21
N GLY A 55 10.47 -5.69 -3.13
CA GLY A 55 10.67 -6.50 -1.94
C GLY A 55 11.00 -7.97 -2.22
N MET A 56 10.86 -8.78 -1.16
CA MET A 56 10.90 -10.23 -1.25
C MET A 56 9.88 -10.82 -2.25
N LEU A 57 8.75 -10.12 -2.46
CA LEU A 57 7.75 -10.48 -3.46
C LEU A 57 8.29 -10.49 -4.90
N SER A 58 9.35 -9.74 -5.20
CA SER A 58 9.99 -9.77 -6.51
C SER A 58 10.70 -11.11 -6.76
N TYR A 59 11.33 -11.69 -5.74
CA TYR A 59 11.94 -13.03 -5.84
C TYR A 59 10.88 -14.12 -5.90
N VAL A 60 9.79 -13.99 -5.12
CA VAL A 60 8.68 -14.97 -5.13
C VAL A 60 8.04 -15.10 -6.52
N LYS A 61 7.98 -14.00 -7.28
CA LYS A 61 7.47 -13.99 -8.66
C LYS A 61 8.38 -14.71 -9.66
N GLN A 62 9.65 -14.95 -9.32
CA GLN A 62 10.60 -15.71 -10.14
C GLN A 62 10.52 -17.21 -9.86
N LEU A 63 9.68 -17.63 -8.91
CA LEU A 63 9.43 -19.03 -8.62
C LEU A 63 8.37 -19.57 -9.58
N ASP A 64 8.46 -20.87 -9.86
CA ASP A 64 7.51 -21.59 -10.69
C ASP A 64 6.25 -21.89 -9.87
N LEU A 65 5.41 -20.86 -9.69
CA LEU A 65 4.20 -20.92 -8.86
C LEU A 65 3.04 -21.57 -9.62
N THR A 66 2.32 -22.47 -8.95
CA THR A 66 1.06 -23.01 -9.46
C THR A 66 -0.04 -21.94 -9.50
N THR A 67 -1.10 -22.19 -10.28
CA THR A 67 -2.27 -21.29 -10.34
C THR A 67 -2.87 -21.07 -8.95
N GLU A 68 -3.02 -22.13 -8.16
CA GLU A 68 -3.54 -22.05 -6.80
C GLU A 68 -2.64 -21.21 -5.87
N GLN A 69 -1.32 -21.38 -5.95
CA GLN A 69 -0.38 -20.57 -5.19
C GLN A 69 -0.48 -19.09 -5.57
N LYS A 70 -0.61 -18.78 -6.87
CA LYS A 70 -0.79 -17.41 -7.35
C LYS A 70 -2.06 -16.77 -6.79
N VAL A 71 -3.18 -17.50 -6.78
CA VAL A 71 -4.45 -17.03 -6.18
C VAL A 71 -4.27 -16.73 -4.70
N LYS A 72 -3.72 -17.66 -3.92
CA LYS A 72 -3.46 -17.46 -2.47
C LYS A 72 -2.56 -16.25 -2.20
N LEU A 73 -1.55 -16.02 -3.04
CA LEU A 73 -0.67 -14.85 -2.93
C LEU A 73 -1.39 -13.54 -3.28
N MET A 74 -2.31 -13.56 -4.24
CA MET A 74 -3.14 -12.39 -4.57
C MET A 74 -4.09 -12.05 -3.44
N ASP A 75 -4.79 -13.03 -2.88
CA ASP A 75 -5.69 -12.85 -1.74
C ASP A 75 -4.94 -12.31 -0.52
N LEU A 76 -3.76 -12.88 -0.25
CA LEU A 76 -2.88 -12.40 0.82
C LEU A 76 -2.48 -10.94 0.60
N ARG A 77 -2.17 -10.54 -0.63
CA ARG A 77 -1.81 -9.16 -0.97
C ARG A 77 -2.99 -8.20 -0.84
N GLU A 78 -4.19 -8.64 -1.23
CA GLU A 78 -5.41 -7.84 -1.16
C GLU A 78 -5.86 -7.66 0.29
N SER A 79 -5.74 -8.69 1.13
CA SER A 79 -6.04 -8.62 2.58
C SER A 79 -5.20 -7.58 3.33
N GLN A 80 -4.04 -7.19 2.78
CA GLN A 80 -3.17 -6.17 3.35
C GLN A 80 -3.29 -4.80 2.67
N LYS A 81 -4.15 -4.66 1.65
CA LYS A 81 -4.29 -3.42 0.88
C LYS A 81 -4.74 -2.27 1.76
N GLU A 82 -5.72 -2.48 2.63
CA GLU A 82 -6.24 -1.44 3.53
C GLU A 82 -5.17 -0.95 4.50
N LYS A 83 -4.46 -1.87 5.16
CA LYS A 83 -3.33 -1.51 6.03
C LYS A 83 -2.28 -0.69 5.29
N ARG A 84 -1.95 -1.08 4.04
CA ARG A 84 -1.01 -0.32 3.19
C ARG A 84 -1.55 1.06 2.82
N MET A 85 -2.85 1.19 2.56
CA MET A 85 -3.48 2.48 2.27
C MET A 85 -3.50 3.39 3.50
N GLY A 86 -3.83 2.85 4.68
CA GLY A 86 -3.79 3.58 5.95
C GLY A 86 -2.39 4.14 6.24
N MET A 87 -1.36 3.31 6.11
CA MET A 87 0.04 3.72 6.28
C MET A 87 0.45 4.85 5.32
N ARG A 88 -0.02 4.81 4.06
CA ARG A 88 0.24 5.87 3.07
C ARG A 88 -0.47 7.18 3.41
N LYS A 89 -1.70 7.13 3.90
CA LYS A 89 -2.45 8.30 4.36
C LYS A 89 -1.73 8.97 5.53
N ASN A 90 -1.39 8.20 6.57
CA ASN A 90 -0.66 8.69 7.74
C ASN A 90 0.66 9.38 7.35
N HIS A 91 1.40 8.82 6.40
CA HIS A 91 2.64 9.44 5.91
C HIS A 91 2.40 10.76 5.18
N LYS A 92 1.33 10.85 4.38
CA LYS A 92 0.95 12.10 3.70
C LYS A 92 0.53 13.17 4.71
N ASP A 93 -0.26 12.79 5.70
CA ASP A 93 -0.75 13.69 6.74
C ASP A 93 0.41 14.21 7.60
N LEU A 94 1.36 13.33 7.94
CA LEU A 94 2.60 13.73 8.60
C LEU A 94 3.42 14.72 7.77
N LYS A 95 3.56 14.48 6.45
CA LYS A 95 4.28 15.42 5.58
C LYS A 95 3.58 16.78 5.51
N MET A 96 2.25 16.80 5.54
CA MET A 96 1.47 18.04 5.55
C MET A 96 1.57 18.77 6.88
N SER A 97 1.53 18.08 8.02
CA SER A 97 1.70 18.69 9.35
C SER A 97 3.09 19.30 9.56
N MET A 98 4.09 18.85 8.80
CA MET A 98 5.45 19.41 8.80
C MET A 98 5.57 20.77 8.10
N LYS A 99 4.58 21.20 7.32
CA LYS A 99 4.57 22.56 6.78
C LYS A 99 4.43 23.52 7.96
N ALA A 100 5.45 24.36 8.15
CA ALA A 100 5.36 25.44 9.10
C ALA A 100 4.53 26.56 8.46
N ASP A 101 3.56 27.07 9.20
CA ASP A 101 2.92 28.31 8.84
C ASP A 101 3.91 29.44 9.14
N MET A 102 4.57 29.92 8.08
CA MET A 102 5.66 30.90 8.20
C MET A 102 5.17 32.24 8.76
N SER A 103 3.89 32.57 8.57
CA SER A 103 3.28 33.79 9.06
C SER A 103 3.37 33.92 10.59
N LYS A 104 3.44 32.80 11.31
CA LYS A 104 3.56 32.76 12.77
C LYS A 104 4.93 33.22 13.29
N PHE A 105 5.92 33.30 12.41
CA PHE A 105 7.30 33.64 12.75
C PHE A 105 7.75 34.94 12.10
N MET A 106 6.89 35.56 11.29
CA MET A 106 7.23 36.73 10.49
C MET A 106 6.25 37.86 10.80
N THR A 107 6.79 39.06 10.99
CA THR A 107 6.03 40.30 10.86
C THR A 107 6.54 41.06 9.64
N ALA A 108 5.96 42.22 9.34
CA ALA A 108 6.47 43.09 8.29
C ALA A 108 7.93 43.55 8.52
N GLU A 109 8.42 43.48 9.76
CA GLU A 109 9.70 44.07 10.16
C GLU A 109 10.73 43.04 10.62
N LYS A 110 10.31 41.86 11.10
CA LYS A 110 11.24 40.88 11.70
C LYS A 110 10.82 39.44 11.49
N PHE A 111 11.82 38.55 11.50
CA PHE A 111 11.64 37.11 11.57
C PHE A 111 12.13 36.59 12.93
N ASP A 112 11.24 35.92 13.67
CA ASP A 112 11.58 35.23 14.91
C ASP A 112 12.23 33.87 14.61
N LYS A 113 13.53 33.93 14.33
CA LYS A 113 14.36 32.75 14.06
C LYS A 113 14.36 31.76 15.22
N ALA A 114 14.38 32.25 16.46
CA ALA A 114 14.44 31.40 17.64
C ALA A 114 13.15 30.60 17.82
N ALA A 115 11.99 31.24 17.69
CA ALA A 115 10.69 30.57 17.74
C ALA A 115 10.51 29.57 16.59
N PHE A 116 10.99 29.92 15.39
CA PHE A 116 10.96 29.00 14.24
C PHE A 116 11.77 27.72 14.51
N ILE A 117 13.02 27.85 14.95
CA ILE A 117 13.89 26.70 15.25
C ILE A 117 13.25 25.84 16.35
N ALA A 118 12.79 26.45 17.44
CA ALA A 118 12.16 25.73 18.54
C ALA A 118 10.91 24.93 18.10
N GLN A 119 10.07 25.49 17.23
CA GLN A 119 8.93 24.73 16.69
C GLN A 119 9.38 23.60 15.76
N ARG A 120 10.42 23.83 14.95
CA ARG A 120 10.97 22.80 14.05
C ARG A 120 11.54 21.63 14.84
N ASP A 121 12.28 21.89 15.91
CA ASP A 121 12.88 20.84 16.75
C ASP A 121 11.80 19.98 17.42
N LYS A 122 10.77 20.59 17.99
CA LYS A 122 9.60 19.87 18.54
C LYS A 122 8.95 18.95 17.51
N LYS A 123 8.72 19.46 16.29
CA LYS A 123 8.15 18.67 15.19
C LYS A 123 9.07 17.53 14.74
N ILE A 124 10.39 17.72 14.78
CA ILE A 124 11.37 16.69 14.46
C ILE A 124 11.32 15.56 15.49
N GLU A 125 11.24 15.89 16.78
CA GLU A 125 11.13 14.90 17.86
C GLU A 125 9.85 14.05 17.74
N GLU A 126 8.70 14.70 17.52
CA GLU A 126 7.43 14.00 17.28
C GLU A 126 7.51 13.07 16.06
N MET A 127 8.17 13.52 15.00
CA MET A 127 8.41 12.70 13.82
C MET A 127 9.28 11.49 14.09
N GLN A 128 10.33 11.62 14.90
CA GLN A 128 11.20 10.50 15.24
C GLN A 128 10.40 9.40 15.93
N LYS A 129 9.58 9.75 16.94
CA LYS A 129 8.70 8.82 17.64
C LYS A 129 7.73 8.11 16.67
N GLN A 130 7.08 8.87 15.79
CA GLN A 130 6.18 8.28 14.80
C GLN A 130 6.90 7.41 13.76
N ARG A 131 8.11 7.79 13.34
CA ARG A 131 8.93 7.01 12.40
C ARG A 131 9.35 5.69 12.99
N GLU A 132 9.71 5.66 14.27
CA GLU A 132 10.06 4.44 15.00
C GLU A 132 8.86 3.50 15.11
N ALA A 133 7.71 3.99 15.56
CA ALA A 133 6.47 3.21 15.61
C ALA A 133 6.06 2.68 14.22
N THR A 134 6.20 3.51 13.18
CA THR A 134 5.92 3.09 11.79
C THR A 134 6.96 2.08 11.29
N ARG A 135 8.21 2.15 11.75
CA ARG A 135 9.28 1.22 11.38
C ARG A 135 9.03 -0.16 11.99
N SER A 136 8.73 -0.23 13.29
CA SER A 136 8.41 -1.50 13.96
C SER A 136 7.18 -2.16 13.34
N ALA A 137 6.09 -1.40 13.15
CA ALA A 137 4.88 -1.91 12.51
C ALA A 137 5.14 -2.42 11.07
N ARG A 138 6.01 -1.75 10.29
CA ARG A 138 6.39 -2.24 8.96
C ARG A 138 7.22 -3.51 9.02
N LEU A 139 8.12 -3.64 9.99
CA LEU A 139 8.94 -4.83 10.15
C LEU A 139 8.07 -6.04 10.50
N GLU A 140 7.16 -5.88 11.46
CA GLU A 140 6.22 -6.93 11.86
C GLU A 140 5.32 -7.36 10.70
N ASN A 141 4.72 -6.40 9.99
CA ASN A 141 3.91 -6.71 8.80
C ASN A 141 4.73 -7.42 7.71
N ARG A 142 6.00 -7.05 7.53
CA ARG A 142 6.90 -7.72 6.60
C ARG A 142 7.19 -9.15 7.04
N ALA A 143 7.48 -9.38 8.32
CA ALA A 143 7.72 -10.72 8.86
C ALA A 143 6.48 -11.61 8.68
N ASN A 144 5.30 -11.13 9.08
CA ASN A 144 4.03 -11.84 8.92
C ASN A 144 3.72 -12.17 7.45
N MET A 145 4.01 -11.24 6.53
CA MET A 145 3.86 -11.49 5.09
C MET A 145 4.85 -12.58 4.63
N MET A 146 6.11 -12.50 5.06
CA MET A 146 7.14 -13.48 4.69
C MET A 146 6.77 -14.89 5.16
N GLU A 147 6.32 -15.04 6.40
CA GLU A 147 5.87 -16.31 6.95
C GLU A 147 4.71 -16.90 6.14
N LYS A 148 3.66 -16.11 5.89
CA LYS A 148 2.50 -16.57 5.12
C LYS A 148 2.86 -16.96 3.69
N VAL A 149 3.73 -16.20 3.04
CA VAL A 149 4.25 -16.54 1.71
C VAL A 149 5.05 -17.85 1.77
N PHE A 150 5.95 -17.99 2.74
CA PHE A 150 6.78 -19.19 2.88
C PHE A 150 5.93 -20.46 3.04
N ASN A 151 4.83 -20.37 3.79
CA ASN A 151 3.88 -21.46 3.99
C ASN A 151 3.08 -21.84 2.73
N ILE A 152 2.94 -20.96 1.74
CA ILE A 152 2.30 -21.26 0.45
C ILE A 152 3.25 -22.03 -0.47
N LEU A 153 4.57 -21.85 -0.31
CA LEU A 153 5.58 -22.44 -1.17
C LEU A 153 5.90 -23.89 -0.79
N THR A 154 6.25 -24.69 -1.79
CA THR A 154 6.79 -26.04 -1.61
C THR A 154 8.22 -26.00 -1.06
N PRO A 155 8.75 -27.10 -0.49
CA PRO A 155 10.14 -27.16 -0.01
C PRO A 155 11.17 -26.73 -1.07
N GLN A 156 11.04 -27.24 -2.30
CA GLN A 156 11.95 -26.89 -3.41
C GLN A 156 11.87 -25.41 -3.79
N GLN A 157 10.67 -24.82 -3.80
CA GLN A 157 10.48 -23.40 -4.07
C GLN A 157 11.09 -22.52 -2.96
N ARG A 158 11.04 -22.96 -1.69
CA ARG A 158 11.68 -22.26 -0.56
C ARG A 158 13.20 -22.24 -0.71
N GLU A 159 13.81 -23.34 -1.12
CA GLU A 159 15.26 -23.39 -1.39
C GLU A 159 15.66 -22.43 -2.51
N LYS A 160 14.93 -22.44 -3.64
CA LYS A 160 15.15 -21.49 -4.75
C LYS A 160 15.00 -20.05 -4.29
N LEU A 161 14.02 -19.76 -3.42
CA LEU A 161 13.84 -18.43 -2.83
C LEU A 161 15.02 -18.00 -1.95
N ILE A 162 15.58 -18.90 -1.13
CA ILE A 162 16.77 -18.63 -0.31
C ILE A 162 18.00 -18.36 -1.20
N GLN A 163 18.14 -19.08 -2.31
CA GLN A 163 19.23 -18.81 -3.26
C GLN A 163 19.07 -17.44 -3.94
N LEU A 164 17.85 -17.09 -4.36
CA LEU A 164 17.56 -15.79 -4.97
C LEU A 164 17.79 -14.62 -3.99
N SER A 165 17.48 -14.80 -2.70
CA SER A 165 17.67 -13.75 -1.70
C SER A 165 19.14 -13.46 -1.37
N LYS A 166 20.04 -14.43 -1.55
CA LYS A 166 21.50 -14.28 -1.36
C LYS A 166 22.21 -13.59 -2.52
N LYS A 167 21.59 -13.53 -3.70
CA LYS A 167 22.17 -12.93 -4.92
C LYS A 167 21.97 -11.41 -5.02
N SER A 168 21.36 -10.79 -4.00
CA SER A 168 21.06 -9.35 -3.93
C SER A 168 22.01 -8.64 -2.99
#